data_AF-A0A9W6CGH0-F1
#
_entry.id   AF-A0A9W6CGH0-F1
#
_cell.length_a   1.000
_cell.length_b   1.000
_cell.length_c   1.000
_cell.angle_alpha   90.00
_cell.angle_beta   90.00
_cell.angle_gamma   90.00
#
_symmetry.space_group_name_H-M   'P 1'
#
loop_
_entity.id
_entity.type
_entity.pdbx_description
1 polymer ?
#
loop_
_entity_poly.entity_id
_entity_poly.type
_entity_poly.pdbx_seq_one_letter_code
_entity_poly.pdbx_strand_id
1 'polypeptide(L)' 'MRDAEVMKKIKWILCPTCGNKTRTMIREDTELKNFPLFCPKCKIESLIQVRDFQIVVLKEPDA' A
#
# COMPACT_ATOMS: atom_id res chain seq x y z
N MET A 1 -0.33 -16.19 -31.62
CA MET A 1 0.66 -15.62 -30.67
C MET A 1 -0.17 -15.16 -29.49
N ARG A 2 0.02 -15.78 -28.33
CA ARG A 2 -0.84 -15.62 -27.15
C ARG A 2 -0.37 -14.39 -26.39
N ASP A 3 -0.82 -13.23 -26.82
CA ASP A 3 -0.78 -12.02 -26.02
C ASP A 3 -1.85 -12.16 -24.94
N ALA A 4 -1.54 -12.99 -23.93
CA ALA A 4 -2.26 -13.01 -22.67
C ALA A 4 -1.99 -11.66 -22.02
N GLU A 5 -2.87 -10.72 -22.33
CA GLU A 5 -2.96 -9.40 -21.74
C GLU A 5 -2.90 -9.55 -20.22
N VAL A 6 -1.72 -9.33 -19.65
CA VAL A 6 -1.52 -9.20 -18.22
C VAL A 6 -2.23 -7.91 -17.85
N MET A 7 -3.54 -7.99 -17.59
CA MET A 7 -4.29 -6.95 -16.90
C MET A 7 -3.65 -6.82 -15.52
N LYS A 8 -2.58 -6.02 -15.45
CA LYS A 8 -1.89 -5.67 -14.22
C LYS A 8 -2.94 -5.02 -13.32
N LYS A 9 -3.50 -5.80 -12.40
CA LYS A 9 -4.52 -5.34 -11.46
C LYS A 9 -3.88 -4.21 -10.66
N ILE A 10 -4.46 -3.01 -10.72
CA ILE A 10 -3.99 -1.89 -9.92
C ILE A 10 -4.96 -1.75 -8.75
N LYS A 11 -4.43 -1.71 -7.54
CA LYS A 11 -5.21 -1.48 -6.33
C LYS A 11 -4.71 -0.22 -5.63
N TRP A 12 -5.61 0.44 -4.93
CA TRP A 12 -5.28 1.57 -4.10
C TRP A 12 -5.02 1.09 -2.68
N ILE A 13 -3.98 1.63 -2.06
CA ILE A 13 -3.72 1.39 -0.64
C ILE A 13 -4.80 2.12 0.15
N LEU A 14 -5.46 1.40 1.06
CA LEU A 14 -6.37 1.99 2.03
C LEU A 14 -5.58 2.34 3.30
N CYS A 15 -5.90 3.48 3.90
CA CYS A 15 -5.27 3.88 5.15
C CYS A 15 -5.64 2.88 6.25
N PRO A 16 -4.66 2.31 6.99
CA PRO A 16 -4.93 1.34 8.04
C PRO A 16 -5.69 1.94 9.24
N THR A 17 -5.61 3.26 9.43
CA THR A 17 -6.24 3.96 10.56
C THR A 17 -7.70 4.31 10.30
N CYS A 18 -8.05 4.73 9.08
CA CYS A 18 -9.39 5.23 8.77
C CYS A 18 -10.09 4.53 7.60
N GLY A 19 -9.45 3.55 6.96
CA GLY A 19 -9.97 2.83 5.80
C GLY A 19 -10.13 3.67 4.53
N ASN A 20 -9.77 4.97 4.54
CA ASN A 20 -9.92 5.82 3.38
C ASN A 20 -8.87 5.50 2.31
N LYS A 21 -9.29 5.66 1.06
CA LYS A 21 -8.43 5.56 -0.11
C LYS A 21 -7.28 6.55 -0.01
N THR A 22 -6.03 6.07 -0.06
CA THR A 22 -4.85 6.93 -0.10
C THR A 22 -4.49 7.32 -1.53
N ARG A 23 -3.49 8.20 -1.71
CA ARG A 23 -2.98 8.59 -3.03
C ARG A 23 -2.00 7.56 -3.63
N THR A 24 -1.71 6.48 -2.91
CA THR A 24 -0.74 5.47 -3.34
C THR A 24 -1.45 4.32 -4.05
N MET A 25 -1.07 4.08 -5.30
CA MET A 25 -1.50 2.95 -6.13
C MET A 25 -0.38 1.91 -6.18
N ILE A 26 -0.75 0.65 -6.12
CA ILE A 26 0.16 -0.50 -6.21
C ILE A 26 -0.32 -1.46 -7.29
N ARG A 27 0.62 -2.08 -7.99
CA ARG A 27 0.38 -3.17 -8.95
C ARG A 27 0.74 -4.50 -8.30
N GLU A 28 0.45 -5.59 -8.99
CA GLU A 28 0.78 -6.96 -8.54
C GLU A 28 2.29 -7.13 -8.35
N ASP A 29 3.07 -6.58 -9.28
CA ASP A 29 4.53 -6.56 -9.27
C ASP A 29 5.15 -5.49 -8.35
N THR A 30 4.34 -4.75 -7.58
CA THR A 30 4.85 -3.66 -6.73
C THR A 30 5.12 -4.15 -5.30
N GLU A 31 6.38 -4.07 -4.88
CA GLU A 31 6.80 -4.26 -3.49
C GLU A 31 7.26 -2.92 -2.88
N LEU A 32 6.72 -2.56 -1.72
CA LEU A 32 7.14 -1.39 -0.94
C LEU A 32 7.71 -1.85 0.39
N LYS A 33 8.87 -1.32 0.78
CA LYS A 33 9.52 -1.64 2.07
C LYS A 33 9.75 -0.34 2.82
N ASN A 34 9.35 -0.31 4.10
CA ASN A 34 9.49 0.85 4.99
C ASN A 34 8.97 2.14 4.34
N PHE A 35 7.84 2.04 3.65
CA PHE A 35 7.29 3.16 2.87
C PHE A 35 6.42 4.04 3.78
N PRO A 36 6.72 5.34 3.91
CA PRO A 36 5.87 6.26 4.65
C PRO A 36 4.56 6.52 3.91
N LEU A 37 3.44 6.04 4.46
CA LEU A 37 2.11 6.31 3.95
C LEU A 37 1.48 7.47 4.72
N PHE A 38 1.41 8.63 4.07
CA PHE A 38 0.70 9.78 4.61
C PHE A 38 -0.82 9.69 4.36
N CYS A 39 -1.61 9.86 5.42
CA CYS A 39 -3.06 10.00 5.30
C CYS A 39 -3.50 11.46 5.53
N PRO A 40 -4.07 12.16 4.53
CA PRO A 40 -4.51 13.55 4.71
C PRO A 40 -5.70 13.71 5.66
N LYS A 41 -6.51 12.64 5.87
CA LYS A 41 -7.62 12.65 6.84
C LYS A 41 -7.14 12.49 8.28
N CYS A 42 -6.24 11.54 8.53
CA CYS A 42 -5.69 11.33 9.86
C CYS A 42 -4.60 12.34 10.20
N LYS A 43 -3.97 12.97 9.19
CA LYS A 43 -2.79 13.82 9.30
C LYS A 43 -1.61 13.12 9.99
N ILE A 44 -1.53 11.81 9.81
CA ILE A 44 -0.52 10.93 10.40
C ILE A 44 0.18 10.22 9.24
N GLU A 45 1.47 9.98 9.44
CA GLU A 45 2.28 9.11 8.59
C GLU A 45 2.42 7.75 9.27
N SER A 46 2.27 6.67 8.51
CA SER A 46 2.48 5.31 9.00
C SER A 46 3.43 4.59 8.07
N LEU A 47 4.44 3.93 8.62
CA LEU A 47 5.32 3.08 7.85
C LEU A 47 4.57 1.82 7.45
N ILE A 48 4.56 1.52 6.15
CA ILE A 48 3.93 0.32 5.61
C ILE A 48 4.93 -0.49 4.80
N GLN A 49 4.66 -1.79 4.71
CA GLN A 49 5.25 -2.69 3.74
C GLN A 49 4.14 -3.22 2.85
N VAL A 50 4.40 -3.28 1.56
CA VAL A 50 3.49 -3.87 0.58
C VAL A 50 4.19 -5.01 -0.12
N ARG A 51 3.55 -6.18 -0.15
CA ARG A 51 4.02 -7.33 -0.90
C ARG A 51 2.83 -8.10 -1.45
N ASP A 52 2.78 -8.31 -2.77
CA ASP A 52 1.68 -9.06 -3.41
C ASP A 52 0.28 -8.52 -3.02
N PHE A 53 0.11 -7.19 -3.05
CA PHE A 53 -1.06 -6.45 -2.54
C PHE A 53 -1.39 -6.56 -1.04
N GLN A 54 -0.61 -7.31 -0.25
CA GLN A 54 -0.74 -7.30 1.21
C GLN A 54 -0.09 -6.05 1.77
N ILE A 55 -0.83 -5.28 2.56
CA ILE A 55 -0.34 -4.08 3.24
C ILE A 55 -0.13 -4.43 4.70
N VAL A 56 1.11 -4.32 5.18
CA VAL A 56 1.50 -4.53 6.58
C VAL A 56 1.91 -3.19 7.15
N VAL A 57 1.37 -2.83 8.31
CA VAL A 57 1.78 -1.61 9.01
C VAL A 57 2.96 -1.96 9.92
N LEU A 58 4.09 -1.32 9.68
CA LEU A 58 5.23 -1.35 10.57
C LEU A 58 4.91 -0.41 11.73
N LYS A 59 4.49 -0.99 12.84
CA LYS A 59 4.52 -0.30 14.12
C LYS A 59 5.93 -0.54 14.66
N GLU A 60 6.67 0.51 14.96
CA GLU A 60 7.79 0.36 15.87
C GLU A 60 7.22 -0.26 17.16
N PRO A 61 7.76 -1.40 17.64
CA PRO A 61 7.37 -1.88 18.95
C PRO A 61 7.81 -0.79 19.93
N ASP A 62 6.84 -0.15 20.57
CA ASP A 62 7.06 0.68 21.76
C ASP A 62 7.96 -0.13 22.70
N ALA A 63 9.18 0.36 22.91
CA ALA A 63 10.20 -0.24 23.78
C ALA A 63 9.97 0.18 25.24
#